data_AF-M7NLT8-F1
#
_entry.id   AF-M7NLT8-F1
#
_cell.length_a   1.000
_cell.length_b   1.000
_cell.length_c   1.000
_cell.angle_alpha   90.00
_cell.angle_beta   90.00
_cell.angle_gamma   90.00
#
_symmetry.space_group_name_H-M   'P 1'
#
loop_
_entity.id
_entity.type
_entity.pdbx_description
1 polymer ?
#
loop_
_entity_poly.entity_id
_entity_poly.type
_entity_poly.pdbx_seq_one_letter_code
_entity_poly.pdbx_strand_id
1 'polypeptide(L)'
;MLIQVQTQIESYLVILFTLSILCIFYPDKVLEQGIIYVLGDAMNLARPSRDSSGIVIAGMLLFQLSWIYLFALLKTNLTFFKDLTPLRTIQAFALILWIYFSNNPAISNGLTFTYAFFDLIWQFWMFVSFRGYEALTT
;
A
#
# COMPACT_ATOMS: atom_id res chain seq x y z
N MET A 1 3.89 9.50 20.83
CA MET A 1 3.76 8.09 21.23
C MET A 1 3.78 7.27 19.94
N LEU A 2 4.95 6.75 19.55
CA LEU A 2 5.06 5.88 18.38
C LEU A 2 4.42 4.54 18.77
N ILE A 3 3.37 4.14 18.04
CA ILE A 3 2.69 2.85 18.20
C ILE A 3 3.74 1.73 18.09
N GLN A 4 3.60 0.66 18.88
CA GLN A 4 4.51 -0.49 18.84
C GLN A 4 4.60 -1.07 17.42
N VAL A 5 5.81 -1.42 16.97
CA VAL A 5 6.10 -1.89 15.61
C VAL A 5 5.21 -3.07 15.21
N GLN A 6 5.01 -4.02 16.13
CA GLN A 6 4.15 -5.17 15.89
C GLN A 6 2.69 -4.77 15.61
N THR A 7 2.14 -3.85 16.39
CA THR A 7 0.79 -3.31 16.18
C THR A 7 0.67 -2.58 14.85
N GLN A 8 1.73 -1.91 14.37
CA GLN A 8 1.74 -1.32 13.03
C GLN A 8 1.71 -2.40 11.94
N ILE A 9 2.50 -3.47 12.05
CA ILE A 9 2.47 -4.56 11.06
C ILE A 9 1.10 -5.25 11.05
N GLU A 10 0.51 -5.50 12.22
CA GLU A 10 -0.83 -6.08 12.35
C GLU A 10 -1.90 -5.17 11.73
N SER A 11 -1.84 -3.87 11.99
CA SER A 11 -2.76 -2.89 11.39
C SER A 11 -2.64 -2.86 9.88
N TYR A 12 -1.40 -2.89 9.36
CA TYR A 12 -1.15 -2.94 7.92
C TYR A 12 -1.73 -4.19 7.27
N LEU A 13 -1.55 -5.34 7.93
CA LEU A 13 -2.04 -6.62 7.46
C LEU A 13 -3.56 -6.60 7.36
N VAL A 14 -4.25 -6.06 8.37
CA VAL A 14 -5.71 -5.90 8.34
C VAL A 14 -6.13 -5.01 7.18
N ILE A 15 -5.47 -3.86 6.99
CA ILE A 15 -5.75 -2.95 5.86
C ILE A 15 -5.58 -3.66 4.51
N LEU A 16 -4.46 -4.37 4.31
CA LEU A 16 -4.20 -5.12 3.08
C LEU A 16 -5.26 -6.20 2.85
N PHE A 17 -5.62 -6.95 3.89
CA PHE A 17 -6.60 -8.02 3.77
C PHE A 17 -7.99 -7.47 3.44
N THR A 18 -8.45 -6.44 4.16
CA THR A 18 -9.72 -5.78 3.87
C THR A 18 -9.75 -5.19 2.47
N LEU A 19 -8.69 -4.49 2.07
CA LEU A 19 -8.61 -3.90 0.73
C LEU A 19 -8.63 -4.98 -0.35
N SER A 20 -7.92 -6.10 -0.15
CA SER A 20 -7.93 -7.22 -1.10
C SER A 20 -9.34 -7.80 -1.30
N ILE A 21 -10.09 -8.00 -0.21
CA ILE A 21 -11.48 -8.47 -0.26
C ILE A 21 -12.36 -7.47 -1.00
N LEU A 22 -12.25 -6.17 -0.69
CA LEU A 22 -13.03 -5.13 -1.37
C LEU A 22 -12.72 -5.09 -2.87
N CYS A 23 -11.46 -5.19 -3.27
CA CYS A 23 -11.06 -5.22 -4.67
C CYS A 23 -11.54 -6.47 -5.43
N ILE A 24 -11.60 -7.63 -4.77
CA ILE A 24 -12.03 -8.89 -5.40
C ILE A 24 -13.55 -8.97 -5.50
N PHE A 25 -14.27 -8.68 -4.41
CA PHE A 25 -15.71 -8.89 -4.34
C PHE A 25 -16.54 -7.68 -4.73
N TYR A 26 -15.99 -6.47 -4.59
CA TYR A 26 -16.71 -5.21 -4.85
C TYR A 26 -15.84 -4.18 -5.62
N PRO A 27 -15.23 -4.55 -6.76
CA PRO A 27 -14.32 -3.66 -7.48
C PRO A 27 -14.98 -2.34 -7.92
N ASP A 28 -16.26 -2.37 -8.29
CA ASP A 28 -17.00 -1.17 -8.70
C ASP A 28 -17.14 -0.17 -7.54
N LYS A 29 -17.33 -0.67 -6.31
CA LYS A 29 -17.39 0.18 -5.11
C LYS A 29 -16.06 0.80 -4.76
N VAL A 30 -14.95 0.17 -5.15
CA VAL A 30 -13.61 0.76 -5.01
C VAL A 30 -13.45 1.92 -5.99
N LEU A 31 -13.90 1.78 -7.25
CA LEU A 31 -13.85 2.86 -8.25
C LEU A 31 -14.72 4.08 -7.92
N GLU A 32 -15.81 3.87 -7.18
CA GLU A 32 -16.73 4.92 -6.76
C GLU A 32 -16.22 5.76 -5.57
N GLN A 33 -15.09 5.39 -4.95
CA GLN A 33 -14.60 6.09 -3.76
C GLN A 33 -14.18 7.53 -4.07
N GLY A 34 -14.83 8.48 -3.39
CA GLY A 34 -14.58 9.92 -3.56
C GLY A 34 -13.11 10.32 -3.37
N ILE A 35 -12.39 9.63 -2.49
CA ILE A 35 -10.98 9.92 -2.20
C ILE A 35 -10.07 9.75 -3.43
N ILE A 36 -10.40 8.81 -4.32
CA ILE A 36 -9.66 8.56 -5.56
C ILE A 36 -9.76 9.77 -6.50
N TYR A 37 -10.95 10.36 -6.59
CA TYR A 37 -11.19 11.55 -7.41
C TYR A 37 -10.53 12.78 -6.80
N VAL A 38 -10.68 12.97 -5.48
CA VAL A 38 -10.06 14.11 -4.78
C VAL A 38 -8.54 14.10 -4.93
N LEU A 39 -7.89 12.95 -4.71
CA LEU A 39 -6.43 12.85 -4.85
C LEU A 39 -5.98 12.91 -6.32
N GLY A 40 -6.73 12.27 -7.22
CA GLY A 40 -6.46 12.34 -8.66
C GLY A 40 -6.51 13.77 -9.18
N ASP A 41 -7.56 14.51 -8.84
CA ASP A 41 -7.74 15.91 -9.25
C ASP A 41 -6.68 16.81 -8.60
N ALA A 42 -6.33 16.60 -7.32
CA ALA A 42 -5.27 17.34 -6.64
C ALA A 42 -3.90 17.17 -7.29
N MET A 43 -3.63 16.00 -7.87
CA MET A 43 -2.38 15.68 -8.56
C MET A 43 -2.46 15.88 -10.08
N ASN A 44 -3.58 16.38 -10.59
CA ASN A 44 -3.86 16.54 -12.02
C ASN A 44 -3.66 15.23 -12.83
N LEU A 45 -4.10 14.10 -12.27
CA LEU A 45 -4.00 12.78 -12.88
C LEU A 45 -5.28 12.39 -13.62
N ALA A 46 -5.16 11.46 -14.57
CA ALA A 46 -6.32 10.94 -15.27
C ALA A 46 -7.28 10.21 -14.30
N ARG A 47 -8.56 10.18 -14.67
CA ARG A 47 -9.55 9.37 -13.96
C ARG A 47 -9.28 7.89 -14.21
N PRO A 48 -9.51 7.02 -13.22
CA PRO A 48 -9.34 5.58 -13.41
C PRO A 48 -10.30 5.07 -14.49
N SER A 49 -9.85 4.03 -15.20
CA SER A 49 -10.71 3.30 -16.14
C SER A 49 -11.92 2.72 -15.41
N ARG A 50 -13.06 2.66 -16.09
CA ARG A 50 -14.25 1.95 -15.60
C ARG A 50 -14.13 0.43 -15.68
N ASP A 51 -13.06 -0.07 -16.32
CA ASP A 51 -12.79 -1.50 -16.37
C ASP A 51 -12.35 -2.01 -14.98
N SER A 52 -13.20 -2.84 -14.39
CA SER A 52 -13.00 -3.42 -13.06
C SER A 52 -12.04 -4.63 -13.06
N SER A 53 -11.71 -5.19 -14.22
CA SER A 53 -10.85 -6.38 -14.33
C SER A 53 -9.46 -6.18 -13.71
N GLY A 54 -8.85 -5.01 -13.95
CA GLY A 54 -7.55 -4.65 -13.38
C GLY A 54 -7.56 -4.55 -11.85
N ILE A 55 -8.69 -4.16 -11.26
CA ILE A 55 -8.85 -4.03 -9.81
C ILE A 55 -8.94 -5.39 -9.16
N VAL A 56 -9.63 -6.33 -9.79
CA VAL A 56 -9.71 -7.72 -9.31
C VAL A 56 -8.32 -8.35 -9.31
N ILE A 57 -7.55 -8.16 -10.38
CA ILE A 57 -6.15 -8.64 -10.46
C ILE A 57 -5.29 -8.00 -9.36
N ALA A 58 -5.40 -6.67 -9.17
CA ALA A 58 -4.71 -5.99 -8.08
C ALA A 58 -5.13 -6.55 -6.71
N GLY A 59 -6.42 -6.83 -6.51
CA GLY A 59 -6.96 -7.46 -5.31
C GLY A 59 -6.34 -8.83 -5.03
N MET A 60 -6.17 -9.67 -6.05
CA MET A 60 -5.51 -10.97 -5.91
C MET A 60 -4.03 -10.84 -5.51
N LEU A 61 -3.31 -9.86 -6.08
CA LEU A 61 -1.92 -9.59 -5.71
C LEU A 61 -1.81 -9.06 -4.27
N LEU A 62 -2.73 -8.19 -3.85
CA LEU A 62 -2.82 -7.71 -2.46
C LEU A 62 -3.12 -8.84 -1.49
N PHE A 63 -4.01 -9.75 -1.87
CA PHE A 63 -4.31 -10.94 -1.09
C PHE A 63 -3.05 -11.79 -0.91
N GLN A 64 -2.33 -12.11 -1.99
CA GLN A 64 -1.05 -12.83 -1.91
C GLN A 64 -0.04 -12.12 -0.98
N LEU A 65 0.09 -10.80 -1.10
CA LEU A 65 0.99 -10.01 -0.23
C LEU A 65 0.59 -10.11 1.24
N SER A 66 -0.70 -10.01 1.54
CA SER A 66 -1.21 -10.15 2.92
C SER A 66 -0.86 -11.52 3.51
N TRP A 67 -0.93 -12.60 2.73
CA TRP A 67 -0.52 -13.93 3.17
C TRP A 67 0.97 -14.01 3.49
N ILE A 68 1.83 -13.40 2.66
CA ILE A 68 3.27 -13.35 2.93
C ILE A 68 3.54 -12.66 4.27
N TYR A 69 2.87 -11.53 4.52
CA TYR A 69 2.98 -10.78 5.77
C TYR A 69 2.44 -11.58 6.97
N LEU A 70 1.29 -12.24 6.82
CA LEU A 70 0.73 -13.11 7.85
C LEU A 70 1.70 -14.24 8.23
N PHE A 71 2.26 -14.94 7.26
CA PHE A 71 3.23 -16.03 7.53
C PHE A 71 4.51 -15.53 8.19
N ALA A 72 5.03 -14.37 7.78
CA ALA A 72 6.19 -13.76 8.42
C ALA A 72 5.90 -13.35 9.88
N LEU A 73 4.70 -12.83 10.15
CA LEU A 73 4.26 -12.45 11.49
C LEU A 73 4.05 -13.67 12.40
N LEU A 74 3.46 -14.76 11.89
CA LEU A 74 3.29 -16.02 12.63
C LEU A 74 4.62 -16.65 13.05
N LYS A 75 5.69 -16.42 12.28
CA LYS A 75 7.06 -16.84 12.62
C LYS A 75 7.80 -15.84 13.51
N THR A 76 7.13 -14.78 13.98
CA THR A 76 7.68 -13.67 14.77
C THR A 76 8.98 -13.07 14.20
N ASN A 77 9.15 -13.14 12.87
CA ASN A 77 10.37 -12.73 12.21
C ASN A 77 10.36 -11.22 11.92
N LEU A 78 10.60 -10.42 12.97
CA LEU A 78 10.66 -8.96 12.84
C LEU A 78 11.85 -8.48 11.99
N THR A 79 12.92 -9.27 11.90
CA THR A 79 14.08 -8.98 11.04
C THR A 79 13.70 -8.98 9.57
N PHE A 80 12.85 -9.90 9.13
CA PHE A 80 12.32 -9.90 7.76
C PHE A 80 11.63 -8.58 7.41
N PHE A 81 10.77 -8.08 8.30
CA PHE A 81 10.08 -6.81 8.09
C PHE A 81 11.03 -5.62 8.15
N LYS A 82 12.03 -5.65 9.03
CA LYS A 82 13.07 -4.63 9.13
C LYS A 82 13.83 -4.48 7.82
N ASP A 83 14.20 -5.58 7.17
CA ASP A 83 14.93 -5.55 5.90
C ASP A 83 14.03 -5.21 4.72
N LEU A 84 12.77 -5.65 4.76
CA LEU A 84 11.79 -5.42 3.69
C LEU A 84 11.27 -3.98 3.65
N THR A 85 11.07 -3.35 4.81
CA THR A 85 10.42 -2.02 4.90
C THR A 85 11.16 -0.93 4.12
N PRO A 86 12.50 -0.76 4.22
CA PRO A 86 13.23 0.21 3.41
C PRO A 86 13.07 -0.03 1.90
N LEU A 87 13.14 -1.29 1.48
CA LEU A 87 12.98 -1.66 0.07
C LEU A 87 11.57 -1.31 -0.43
N ARG A 88 10.54 -1.62 0.35
CA ARG A 88 9.13 -1.28 0.03
C ARG A 88 8.91 0.23 -0.02
N THR A 89 9.53 1.00 0.88
CA THR A 89 9.48 2.47 0.84
C THR A 89 10.08 3.02 -0.46
N ILE A 90 11.26 2.55 -0.87
CA ILE A 90 11.90 2.96 -2.12
C ILE A 90 11.02 2.58 -3.33
N GLN A 91 10.46 1.37 -3.33
CA GLN A 91 9.54 0.92 -4.37
C GLN A 91 8.29 1.81 -4.45
N ALA A 92 7.69 2.18 -3.32
CA ALA A 92 6.53 3.05 -3.28
C ALA A 92 6.86 4.47 -3.80
N PHE A 93 8.01 5.03 -3.43
CA PHE A 93 8.48 6.29 -3.99
C PHE A 93 8.68 6.22 -5.51
N ALA A 94 9.34 5.17 -6.00
CA ALA A 94 9.57 4.97 -7.42
C ALA A 94 8.25 4.81 -8.19
N LEU A 95 7.27 4.10 -7.61
CA LEU A 95 5.95 3.92 -8.20
C LEU A 95 5.18 5.25 -8.29
N ILE A 96 5.18 6.06 -7.23
CA ILE A 96 4.53 7.38 -7.25
C ILE A 96 5.16 8.30 -8.30
N LEU A 97 6.51 8.34 -8.37
CA LEU A 97 7.22 9.11 -9.38
C LEU A 97 6.86 8.62 -10.79
N TRP A 98 6.81 7.31 -11.00
CA TRP A 98 6.38 6.74 -12.28
C TRP A 98 4.97 7.20 -12.63
N ILE A 99 4.01 7.06 -11.71
CA ILE A 99 2.61 7.46 -11.94
C ILE A 99 2.54 8.93 -12.35
N TYR A 100 3.30 9.79 -11.67
CA TYR A 100 3.31 11.23 -11.94
C TYR A 100 3.92 11.60 -13.31
N PHE A 101 5.02 10.96 -13.71
CA PHE A 101 5.71 11.28 -14.97
C PHE A 101 5.24 10.46 -16.17
N SER A 102 4.49 9.39 -15.96
CA SER A 102 3.98 8.54 -17.04
C SER A 102 2.77 9.17 -17.71
N ASN A 103 2.71 9.08 -19.04
CA ASN A 103 1.54 9.49 -19.82
C ASN A 103 0.55 8.34 -20.08
N ASN A 104 0.82 7.13 -19.57
CA ASN A 104 -0.06 5.98 -19.79
C ASN A 104 -1.24 6.03 -18.81
N PRO A 105 -2.50 6.21 -19.26
CA PRO A 105 -3.67 6.33 -18.39
C PRO A 105 -3.97 5.06 -17.58
N ALA A 106 -3.46 3.90 -18.00
CA ALA A 106 -3.60 2.66 -17.22
C ALA A 106 -2.79 2.71 -15.90
N ILE A 107 -1.71 3.48 -15.86
CA ILE A 107 -0.80 3.59 -14.70
C ILE A 107 -0.93 4.97 -14.04
N SER A 108 -0.97 6.03 -14.85
CA SER A 108 -1.08 7.43 -14.41
C SER A 108 -2.54 7.81 -14.20
N ASN A 109 -3.13 7.30 -13.13
CA ASN A 109 -4.49 7.65 -12.75
C ASN A 109 -4.64 7.80 -11.24
N GLY A 110 -5.74 8.43 -10.83
CA GLY A 110 -6.04 8.71 -9.43
C GLY A 110 -6.09 7.46 -8.55
N LEU A 111 -6.56 6.31 -9.07
CA LEU A 111 -6.67 5.07 -8.28
C LEU A 111 -5.28 4.53 -7.93
N THR A 112 -4.44 4.36 -8.95
CA THR A 112 -3.07 3.86 -8.78
C THR A 112 -2.26 4.81 -7.89
N PHE A 113 -2.42 6.12 -8.08
CA PHE A 113 -1.77 7.12 -7.22
C PHE A 113 -2.22 7.01 -5.77
N THR A 114 -3.54 6.95 -5.53
CA THR A 114 -4.12 6.88 -4.19
C THR A 114 -3.58 5.67 -3.44
N TYR A 115 -3.57 4.50 -4.08
CA TYR A 115 -3.01 3.30 -3.51
C TYR A 115 -1.51 3.46 -3.18
N ALA A 116 -0.71 3.90 -4.15
CA ALA A 116 0.74 4.05 -3.97
C ALA A 116 1.09 5.09 -2.89
N PHE A 117 0.33 6.18 -2.80
CA PHE A 117 0.51 7.24 -1.82
C PHE A 117 0.20 6.77 -0.40
N PHE A 118 -0.92 6.08 -0.18
CA PHE A 118 -1.25 5.53 1.14
C PHE A 118 -0.30 4.41 1.54
N ASP A 119 0.12 3.56 0.60
CA ASP A 119 1.15 2.55 0.85
C ASP A 119 2.47 3.22 1.27
N LEU A 120 2.91 4.27 0.56
CA LEU A 120 4.11 5.02 0.92
C LEU A 120 4.02 5.59 2.34
N ILE A 121 2.91 6.26 2.69
CA ILE A 121 2.70 6.81 4.03
C ILE A 121 2.90 5.71 5.06
N TRP A 122 2.29 4.54 4.83
CA TRP A 122 2.38 3.43 5.76
C TRP A 122 3.80 2.85 5.86
N GLN A 123 4.48 2.62 4.74
CA GLN A 123 5.86 2.13 4.71
C GLN A 123 6.82 3.11 5.40
N PHE A 124 6.60 4.42 5.23
CA PHE A 124 7.38 5.46 5.89
C PHE A 124 7.24 5.40 7.42
N TRP A 125 6.01 5.28 7.93
CA TRP A 125 5.79 5.16 9.38
C TRP A 125 6.41 3.88 9.95
N MET A 126 6.28 2.74 9.25
CA MET A 126 6.95 1.50 9.67
C MET A 126 8.47 1.67 9.68
N PHE A 127 9.05 2.29 8.65
CA PHE A 127 10.49 2.54 8.57
C PHE A 127 11.00 3.36 9.76
N VAL A 128 10.30 4.45 10.10
CA VAL A 128 10.64 5.29 11.25
C VAL A 128 10.56 4.50 12.55
N SER A 129 9.53 3.67 12.72
CA SER A 129 9.35 2.86 13.93
C SER A 129 10.44 1.80 14.09
N PHE A 130 10.87 1.14 13.00
CA PHE A 130 11.97 0.18 13.04
C PHE A 130 13.31 0.82 13.41
N ARG A 131 13.58 2.05 12.95
CA ARG A 131 14.76 2.81 13.41
C ARG A 131 14.68 3.16 14.89
N GLY A 132 13.50 3.55 15.37
CA GLY A 132 13.29 3.82 16.80
C GLY A 132 13.47 2.58 17.69
N TYR A 133 13.16 1.38 17.17
CA TYR A 133 13.34 0.12 17.87
C TYR A 133 14.81 -0.26 18.08
N GLU A 134 15.70 0.06 17.13
CA GLU A 134 17.15 -0.18 17.28
C GLU A 134 17.76 0.60 18.45
N ALA A 135 17.34 1.86 18.63
CA ALA A 135 17.86 2.72 19.71
C ALA A 135 17.53 2.23 21.14
N LEU A 136 16.61 1.27 21.28
CA LEU A 136 16.21 0.69 22.57
C LEU A 136 16.83 -0.71 22.82
N THR A 137 17.50 -1.29 21.81
CA THR A 137 18.07 -2.64 21.87
C THR A 137 19.60 -2.67 21.80
N THR A 138 20.24 -1.51 21.63
CA THR A 138 21.68 -1.26 21.81
C THR A 138 21.94 -0.51 23.11
#